data_AF-A0A962ASJ4-F1
#
_entry.id   AF-A0A962ASJ4-F1
#
_cell.length_a   1.000
_cell.length_b   1.000
_cell.length_c   1.000
_cell.angle_alpha   90.00
_cell.angle_beta   90.00
_cell.angle_gamma   90.00
#
_symmetry.space_group_name_H-M   'P 1'
#
loop_
_entity.id
_entity.type
_entity.pdbx_description
1 polymer ?
#
loop_
_entity_poly.entity_id
_entity_poly.type
_entity_poly.pdbx_seq_one_letter_code
_entity_poly.pdbx_strand_id
1 'polypeptide(L)'
;MNLVWKMALNSGRDDFKKDKSKCDEARKFCFANGWTGIGWQIEGIDDGTTNAELYGDYLAHSPYGRSAKSAHNALAHRMKDGDFVWCRTRDNIYWLGRADGPWTYRCVGDFALYDLFQVRACSWLRVGPSDLVPGPVKNAFAGRGSAISQFRSESESSLLMSASIWNGKTRTDISLPRSGHANLPLSAIGHDDLEDIVLFFIQAELKWYISVSSAKRSTPLTECVLRHMDGRRGYVQIKSGHSKMTTSLVKAPTDVDIFFLFDPSENEGSIIGKVHRIGAAELRAFIEKQPYLLPPYMEALRYQHKNDGSD
;
A
#
# COMPACT_ATOMS: atom_id res chain seq x y z
N MET A 1 -8.05 14.72 -6.23
CA MET A 1 -7.44 13.39 -6.23
C MET A 1 -7.56 12.84 -4.82
N ASN A 2 -8.14 11.65 -4.65
CA ASN A 2 -8.28 11.04 -3.34
C ASN A 2 -6.91 10.71 -2.77
N LEU A 3 -6.78 10.83 -1.46
CA LEU A 3 -5.56 10.56 -0.73
C LEU A 3 -5.65 9.21 -0.01
N VAL A 4 -4.49 8.67 0.35
CA VAL A 4 -4.38 7.47 1.16
C VAL A 4 -3.75 7.82 2.50
N TRP A 5 -4.44 7.40 3.57
CA TRP A 5 -4.07 7.67 4.95
C TRP A 5 -3.77 6.37 5.68
N LYS A 6 -2.78 6.42 6.57
CA LYS A 6 -2.58 5.43 7.62
C LYS A 6 -3.20 5.99 8.90
N MET A 7 -4.00 5.17 9.58
CA MET A 7 -4.51 5.45 10.92
C MET A 7 -4.20 4.29 11.87
N ALA A 8 -3.54 4.61 12.98
CA ALA A 8 -3.17 3.62 13.98
C ALA A 8 -4.36 3.21 14.88
N LEU A 9 -5.37 4.10 15.03
CA LEU A 9 -6.50 3.96 15.95
C LEU A 9 -6.04 3.48 17.35
N ASN A 10 -5.01 4.18 17.87
CA ASN A 10 -4.43 3.91 19.18
C ASN A 10 -4.63 5.15 20.04
N SER A 11 -5.00 4.92 21.30
CA SER A 11 -4.98 5.97 22.31
C SER A 11 -3.55 6.26 22.78
N GLY A 12 -3.28 7.53 23.06
CA GLY A 12 -2.06 7.99 23.71
C GLY A 12 -2.11 7.92 25.24
N ARG A 13 -3.25 7.57 25.84
CA ARG A 13 -3.44 7.49 27.30
C ARG A 13 -2.66 6.32 27.89
N ASP A 14 -2.23 6.50 29.13
CA ASP A 14 -1.37 5.54 29.80
C ASP A 14 -2.08 4.22 30.13
N ASP A 15 -3.38 4.25 30.36
CA ASP A 15 -4.16 3.02 30.57
C ASP A 15 -4.27 2.18 29.29
N PHE A 16 -4.36 2.78 28.10
CA PHE A 16 -4.29 2.07 26.82
C PHE A 16 -2.89 1.56 26.47
N LYS A 17 -1.84 2.28 26.90
CA LYS A 17 -0.46 1.79 26.76
C LYS A 17 -0.21 0.54 27.61
N LYS A 18 -0.81 0.49 28.81
CA LYS A 18 -0.72 -0.62 29.76
C LYS A 18 -1.62 -1.78 29.36
N ASP A 19 -2.82 -1.50 28.87
CA ASP A 19 -3.79 -2.48 28.41
C ASP A 19 -4.03 -2.35 26.90
N LYS A 20 -3.29 -3.18 26.16
CA LYS A 20 -3.36 -3.20 24.70
C LYS A 20 -4.66 -3.77 24.16
N SER A 21 -5.49 -4.45 24.98
CA SER A 21 -6.78 -4.97 24.54
C SER A 21 -7.76 -3.84 24.22
N LYS A 22 -7.74 -2.76 25.00
CA LYS A 22 -8.53 -1.55 24.76
C LYS A 22 -8.26 -0.91 23.40
N CYS A 23 -7.00 -0.92 22.93
CA CYS A 23 -6.66 -0.44 21.59
C CYS A 23 -7.28 -1.29 20.48
N ASP A 24 -7.49 -2.58 20.70
CA ASP A 24 -8.16 -3.45 19.72
C ASP A 24 -9.68 -3.31 19.81
N GLU A 25 -10.22 -3.07 21.00
CA GLU A 25 -11.64 -2.72 21.19
C GLU A 25 -12.01 -1.40 20.51
N ALA A 26 -11.18 -0.36 20.66
CA ALA A 26 -11.35 0.91 19.95
C ALA A 26 -11.40 0.72 18.42
N ARG A 27 -10.52 -0.12 17.87
CA ARG A 27 -10.55 -0.48 16.44
C ARG A 27 -11.84 -1.20 16.07
N LYS A 28 -12.23 -2.22 16.85
CA LYS A 28 -13.46 -2.99 16.62
C LYS A 28 -14.69 -2.08 16.66
N PHE A 29 -14.74 -1.15 17.61
CA PHE A 29 -15.77 -0.12 17.70
C PHE A 29 -15.82 0.73 16.42
N CYS A 30 -14.67 1.25 15.98
CA CYS A 30 -14.56 2.01 14.72
C CYS A 30 -15.05 1.21 13.50
N PHE A 31 -14.62 -0.05 13.36
CA PHE A 31 -14.99 -0.88 12.22
C PHE A 31 -16.48 -1.25 12.21
N ALA A 32 -17.04 -1.57 13.38
CA ALA A 32 -18.44 -1.98 13.50
C ALA A 32 -19.42 -0.80 13.34
N ASN A 33 -19.03 0.39 13.79
CA ASN A 33 -19.91 1.57 13.84
C ASN A 33 -19.63 2.59 12.75
N GLY A 34 -18.69 2.32 11.85
CA GLY A 34 -18.41 3.17 10.69
C GLY A 34 -17.68 4.46 11.04
N TRP A 35 -16.66 4.40 11.90
CA TRP A 35 -15.88 5.57 12.30
C TRP A 35 -14.39 5.39 12.06
N THR A 36 -13.69 6.50 11.84
CA THR A 36 -12.24 6.59 12.00
C THR A 36 -11.93 7.81 12.86
N GLY A 37 -10.92 7.73 13.73
CA GLY A 37 -10.67 8.83 14.64
C GLY A 37 -9.39 8.76 15.48
N ILE A 38 -9.19 9.79 16.26
CA ILE A 38 -8.03 10.04 17.13
C ILE A 38 -8.47 10.82 18.37
N GLY A 39 -7.73 10.69 19.48
CA GLY A 39 -8.16 11.22 20.78
C GLY A 39 -7.29 12.32 21.34
N TRP A 40 -7.90 13.47 21.60
CA TRP A 40 -7.45 14.50 22.54
C TRP A 40 -8.71 15.21 23.07
N GLN A 41 -9.11 14.92 24.30
CA GLN A 41 -10.31 15.53 24.88
C GLN A 41 -10.06 17.00 25.17
N ILE A 42 -11.02 17.84 24.81
CA ILE A 42 -11.03 19.27 25.11
C ILE A 42 -12.32 19.60 25.86
N GLU A 43 -12.17 20.25 27.01
CA GLU A 43 -13.30 20.73 27.80
C GLU A 43 -13.93 21.99 27.17
N GLY A 44 -15.23 22.19 27.41
CA GLY A 44 -15.95 23.37 26.90
C GLY A 44 -16.39 23.28 25.44
N ILE A 45 -16.22 22.12 24.79
CA ILE A 45 -16.74 21.85 23.45
C ILE A 45 -17.88 20.83 23.54
N ASP A 46 -19.01 21.18 22.93
CA ASP A 46 -20.19 20.31 22.89
C ASP A 46 -19.95 19.05 22.06
N ASP A 47 -20.42 17.91 22.58
CA ASP A 47 -20.55 16.68 21.81
C ASP A 47 -21.42 16.95 20.59
N GLY A 48 -21.03 16.47 19.41
CA GLY A 48 -21.78 16.78 18.20
C GLY A 48 -21.08 17.74 17.26
N THR A 49 -20.21 18.62 17.78
CA THR A 49 -19.75 19.75 16.97
C THR A 49 -18.99 19.31 15.73
N THR A 50 -19.31 19.95 14.61
CA THR A 50 -18.57 19.82 13.35
C THR A 50 -17.66 21.04 13.11
N ASN A 51 -17.59 21.97 14.07
CA ASN A 51 -16.76 23.16 13.99
C ASN A 51 -15.29 22.81 14.30
N ALA A 52 -14.58 22.38 13.27
CA ALA A 52 -13.17 22.02 13.37
C ALA A 52 -12.29 23.18 13.82
N GLU A 53 -12.57 24.41 13.37
CA GLU A 53 -11.79 25.60 13.73
C GLU A 53 -11.89 25.90 15.23
N LEU A 54 -13.10 25.83 15.80
CA LEU A 54 -13.30 25.98 17.25
C LEU A 54 -12.46 24.97 18.03
N TYR A 55 -12.48 23.70 17.61
CA TYR A 55 -11.65 22.68 18.25
C TYR A 55 -10.15 22.97 18.08
N GLY A 56 -9.72 23.39 16.88
CA GLY A 56 -8.35 23.80 16.59
C GLY A 56 -7.86 24.93 17.51
N ASP A 57 -8.71 25.93 17.76
CA ASP A 57 -8.43 27.07 18.65
C ASP A 57 -8.26 26.61 20.10
N TYR A 58 -9.16 25.77 20.62
CA TYR A 58 -9.02 25.24 21.97
C TYR A 58 -7.80 24.30 22.08
N LEU A 59 -7.58 23.45 21.07
CA LEU A 59 -6.41 22.60 20.98
C LEU A 59 -5.12 23.42 21.00
N ALA A 60 -5.13 24.62 20.41
CA ALA A 60 -3.98 25.52 20.40
C ALA A 60 -3.54 25.95 21.81
N HIS A 61 -4.49 26.09 22.73
CA HIS A 61 -4.32 26.51 24.13
C HIS A 61 -4.27 25.33 25.12
N SER A 62 -4.50 24.10 24.65
CA SER A 62 -4.43 22.89 25.46
C SER A 62 -2.98 22.49 25.80
N PRO A 63 -2.75 21.61 26.80
CA PRO A 63 -1.42 21.06 27.09
C PRO A 63 -0.93 20.09 25.99
N TYR A 64 -1.74 19.79 24.98
CA TYR A 64 -1.36 18.85 23.94
C TYR A 64 -0.36 19.48 22.95
N GLY A 65 0.68 18.70 22.64
CA GLY A 65 1.80 19.17 21.82
C GLY A 65 1.51 19.22 20.31
N ARG A 66 2.58 19.49 19.55
CA ARG A 66 2.56 19.59 18.08
C ARG A 66 1.97 18.35 17.39
N SER A 67 2.12 17.17 17.97
CA SER A 67 1.55 15.92 17.44
C SER A 67 0.03 15.95 17.35
N ALA A 68 -0.65 16.49 18.38
CA ALA A 68 -2.10 16.62 18.40
C ALA A 68 -2.58 17.61 17.34
N LYS A 69 -1.92 18.79 17.24
CA LYS A 69 -2.21 19.80 16.21
C LYS A 69 -2.02 19.24 14.80
N SER A 70 -0.92 18.51 14.57
CA SER A 70 -0.66 17.90 13.26
C SER A 70 -1.69 16.83 12.90
N ALA A 71 -2.19 16.10 13.89
CA ALA A 71 -3.16 15.04 13.69
C ALA A 71 -4.56 15.61 13.46
N HIS A 72 -4.94 16.66 14.19
CA HIS A 72 -6.13 17.46 13.94
C HIS A 72 -6.12 18.01 12.51
N ASN A 73 -5.03 18.68 12.09
CA ASN A 73 -4.93 19.21 10.74
C ASN A 73 -5.03 18.13 9.65
N ALA A 74 -4.51 16.94 9.93
CA ALA A 74 -4.64 15.80 9.02
C ALA A 74 -6.09 15.35 8.89
N LEU A 75 -6.78 15.11 10.01
CA LEU A 75 -8.13 14.55 10.01
C LEU A 75 -9.20 15.59 9.63
N ALA A 76 -9.12 16.81 10.18
CA ALA A 76 -10.15 17.83 10.01
C ALA A 76 -10.06 18.58 8.67
N HIS A 77 -8.85 18.93 8.24
CA HIS A 77 -8.68 19.84 7.10
C HIS A 77 -8.15 19.17 5.83
N ARG A 78 -7.31 18.14 5.96
CA ARG A 78 -6.68 17.50 4.78
C ARG A 78 -7.40 16.26 4.29
N MET A 79 -7.89 15.42 5.20
CA MET A 79 -8.68 14.26 4.80
C MET A 79 -10.02 14.73 4.22
N LYS A 80 -10.40 14.17 3.07
CA LYS A 80 -11.65 14.49 2.36
C LYS A 80 -12.53 13.26 2.23
N ASP A 81 -13.77 13.48 1.80
CA ASP A 81 -14.69 12.38 1.49
C ASP A 81 -14.16 11.60 0.30
N GLY A 82 -14.25 10.27 0.38
CA GLY A 82 -13.69 9.36 -0.61
C GLY A 82 -12.19 9.06 -0.47
N ASP A 83 -11.49 9.70 0.47
CA ASP A 83 -10.12 9.30 0.82
C ASP A 83 -10.08 7.89 1.41
N PHE A 84 -9.03 7.15 1.11
CA PHE A 84 -8.80 5.82 1.65
C PHE A 84 -8.07 5.89 2.99
N VAL A 85 -8.48 5.05 3.93
CA VAL A 85 -7.92 4.98 5.28
C VAL A 85 -7.50 3.54 5.57
N TRP A 86 -6.21 3.29 5.70
CA TRP A 86 -5.70 2.01 6.15
C TRP A 86 -5.60 1.97 7.67
N CYS A 87 -6.05 0.86 8.25
CA CYS A 87 -5.80 0.50 9.64
C CYS A 87 -5.26 -0.93 9.72
N ARG A 88 -4.52 -1.23 10.79
CA ARG A 88 -4.03 -2.57 11.10
C ARG A 88 -4.33 -2.90 12.55
N THR A 89 -4.91 -4.07 12.77
CA THR A 89 -5.10 -4.66 14.10
C THR A 89 -3.79 -5.22 14.65
N ARG A 90 -3.76 -5.61 15.92
CA ARG A 90 -2.57 -6.24 16.52
C ARG A 90 -2.28 -7.63 15.97
N ASP A 91 -3.30 -8.35 15.51
CA ASP A 91 -3.16 -9.66 14.85
C ASP A 91 -2.70 -9.54 13.39
N ASN A 92 -2.15 -8.39 12.99
CA ASN A 92 -1.72 -8.07 11.63
C ASN A 92 -2.81 -8.25 10.57
N ILE A 93 -4.08 -8.12 10.96
CA ILE A 93 -5.20 -8.04 10.02
C ILE A 93 -5.39 -6.58 9.61
N TYR A 94 -5.28 -6.33 8.32
CA TYR A 94 -5.45 -5.03 7.69
C TYR A 94 -6.90 -4.78 7.29
N TRP A 95 -7.29 -3.53 7.44
CA TRP A 95 -8.59 -2.99 7.09
C TRP A 95 -8.41 -1.77 6.21
N LEU A 96 -9.28 -1.66 5.21
CA LEU A 96 -9.34 -0.54 4.29
C LEU A 96 -10.67 0.17 4.49
N GLY A 97 -10.58 1.45 4.83
CA GLY A 97 -11.71 2.33 5.03
C GLY A 97 -11.84 3.36 3.91
N ARG A 98 -13.03 3.91 3.75
CA ARG A 98 -13.32 5.07 2.90
C ARG A 98 -14.00 6.13 3.74
N ALA A 99 -13.34 7.27 3.90
CA ALA A 99 -13.87 8.38 4.68
C ALA A 99 -15.13 8.96 4.02
N ASP A 100 -16.14 9.23 4.83
CA ASP A 100 -17.47 9.60 4.38
C ASP A 100 -18.12 10.53 5.41
N GLY A 101 -17.99 11.85 5.21
CA GLY A 101 -18.62 12.86 6.04
C GLY A 101 -17.63 13.78 6.75
N PRO A 102 -18.15 14.85 7.39
CA PRO A 102 -17.32 15.88 7.99
C PRO A 102 -16.55 15.36 9.21
N TRP A 103 -15.53 16.13 9.60
CA TRP A 103 -14.95 16.01 10.93
C TRP A 103 -16.01 16.29 11.99
N THR A 104 -15.95 15.55 13.09
CA THR A 104 -16.89 15.70 14.19
C THR A 104 -16.21 15.42 15.52
N TYR A 105 -16.55 16.21 16.53
CA TYR A 105 -16.15 15.97 17.91
C TYR A 105 -17.15 15.06 18.63
N ARG A 106 -16.63 14.07 19.35
CA ARG A 106 -17.39 13.14 20.17
C ARG A 106 -16.74 12.96 21.53
N CYS A 107 -17.39 13.40 22.60
CA CYS A 107 -16.83 13.38 23.96
C CYS A 107 -17.68 12.58 24.96
N VAL A 108 -18.66 11.81 24.50
CA VAL A 108 -19.52 10.97 25.34
C VAL A 108 -19.50 9.49 24.94
N GLY A 109 -19.96 8.63 25.86
CA GLY A 109 -20.16 7.19 25.61
C GLY A 109 -18.89 6.45 25.17
N ASP A 110 -19.05 5.54 24.20
CA ASP A 110 -17.96 4.72 23.69
C ASP A 110 -16.82 5.54 23.06
N PHE A 111 -17.10 6.74 22.51
CA PHE A 111 -16.06 7.62 21.99
C PHE A 111 -15.12 8.11 23.09
N ALA A 112 -15.68 8.51 24.24
CA ALA A 112 -14.90 8.89 25.41
C ALA A 112 -14.16 7.68 26.01
N LEU A 113 -14.82 6.53 26.07
CA LEU A 113 -14.25 5.27 26.56
C LEU A 113 -13.02 4.87 25.75
N TYR A 114 -13.10 4.94 24.43
CA TYR A 114 -12.07 4.47 23.48
C TYR A 114 -11.05 5.52 23.02
N ASP A 115 -11.10 6.73 23.57
CA ASP A 115 -10.21 7.83 23.17
C ASP A 115 -10.33 8.22 21.70
N LEU A 116 -11.57 8.34 21.24
CA LEU A 116 -11.94 8.68 19.86
C LEU A 116 -12.70 10.00 19.84
N PHE A 117 -11.99 11.08 20.19
CA PHE A 117 -12.61 12.39 20.34
C PHE A 117 -12.83 13.14 19.03
N GLN A 118 -11.90 12.99 18.10
CA GLN A 118 -11.97 13.58 16.77
C GLN A 118 -12.24 12.46 15.78
N VAL A 119 -13.40 12.48 15.13
CA VAL A 119 -13.83 11.38 14.25
C VAL A 119 -14.31 11.89 12.90
N ARG A 120 -14.32 10.97 11.93
CA ARG A 120 -15.07 11.07 10.66
C ARG A 120 -15.80 9.76 10.46
N ALA A 121 -16.97 9.81 9.83
CA ALA A 121 -17.61 8.59 9.39
C ALA A 121 -16.74 7.92 8.30
N CYS A 122 -16.73 6.60 8.29
CA CYS A 122 -15.83 5.79 7.50
C CYS A 122 -16.43 4.41 7.25
N SER A 123 -16.63 4.05 5.98
CA SER A 123 -17.04 2.69 5.61
C SER A 123 -15.82 1.78 5.61
N TRP A 124 -15.88 0.62 6.28
CA TRP A 124 -14.73 -0.27 6.47
C TRP A 124 -14.88 -1.62 5.76
N LEU A 125 -13.78 -2.12 5.21
CA LEU A 125 -13.64 -3.44 4.61
C LEU A 125 -12.49 -4.18 5.29
N ARG A 126 -12.73 -5.44 5.66
CA ARG A 126 -11.67 -6.35 6.09
C ARG A 126 -10.89 -6.82 4.86
N VAL A 127 -9.60 -6.51 4.79
CA VAL A 127 -8.72 -6.95 3.70
C VAL A 127 -8.13 -8.31 4.03
N GLY A 128 -7.47 -8.43 5.18
CA GLY A 128 -6.89 -9.70 5.64
C GLY A 128 -5.45 -9.59 6.11
N PRO A 129 -4.70 -10.70 6.14
CA PRO A 129 -3.30 -10.75 6.53
C PRO A 129 -2.37 -10.02 5.54
N SER A 130 -1.10 -9.89 5.90
CA SER A 130 -0.13 -9.06 5.18
C SER A 130 0.15 -9.48 3.73
N ASP A 131 0.01 -10.76 3.39
CA ASP A 131 0.15 -11.29 2.04
C ASP A 131 -0.93 -10.78 1.07
N LEU A 132 -2.06 -10.29 1.59
CA LEU A 132 -3.13 -9.68 0.81
C LEU A 132 -3.01 -8.16 0.72
N VAL A 133 -1.87 -7.59 1.14
CA VAL A 133 -1.71 -6.15 1.35
C VAL A 133 -0.49 -5.63 0.59
N PRO A 134 -0.64 -4.51 -0.12
CA PRO A 134 0.47 -3.85 -0.81
C PRO A 134 1.73 -3.63 0.04
N GLY A 135 2.91 -3.80 -0.58
CA GLY A 135 4.22 -3.43 -0.02
C GLY A 135 4.25 -2.04 0.64
N PRO A 136 3.86 -0.98 -0.07
CA PRO A 136 3.70 0.38 0.48
C PRO A 136 2.94 0.46 1.80
N VAL A 137 1.80 -0.23 1.87
CA VAL A 137 0.94 -0.27 3.06
C VAL A 137 1.64 -1.06 4.17
N LYS A 138 2.22 -2.22 3.88
CA LYS A 138 3.02 -2.99 4.86
C LYS A 138 4.11 -2.12 5.49
N ASN A 139 4.90 -1.44 4.66
CA ASN A 139 6.01 -0.58 5.07
C ASN A 139 5.55 0.59 5.94
N ALA A 140 4.42 1.22 5.60
CA ALA A 140 3.84 2.29 6.41
C ALA A 140 3.53 1.84 7.86
N PHE A 141 3.23 0.56 8.08
CA PHE A 141 2.95 -0.01 9.42
C PHE A 141 4.15 -0.74 10.07
N ALA A 142 5.30 -0.82 9.41
CA ALA A 142 6.48 -1.50 9.96
C ALA A 142 7.19 -0.69 11.08
N GLY A 143 7.10 0.64 11.03
CA GLY A 143 7.75 1.54 12.00
C GLY A 143 6.84 2.10 13.10
N ARG A 144 7.46 2.70 14.13
CA ARG A 144 6.77 3.57 15.11
C ARG A 144 6.47 4.91 14.43
N GLY A 145 5.22 5.10 14.01
CA GLY A 145 4.77 6.31 13.31
C GLY A 145 3.75 7.10 14.10
N SER A 146 3.37 8.26 13.58
CA SER A 146 2.26 9.08 14.10
C SER A 146 0.92 8.33 14.06
N ALA A 147 -0.03 8.77 14.89
CA ALA A 147 -1.39 8.22 14.93
C ALA A 147 -2.11 8.30 13.58
N ILE A 148 -1.82 9.36 12.82
CA ILE A 148 -2.27 9.57 11.45
C ILE A 148 -1.09 10.03 10.58
N SER A 149 -0.97 9.48 9.38
CA SER A 149 -0.01 9.93 8.38
C SER A 149 -0.54 9.70 6.99
N GLN A 150 -0.31 10.67 6.10
CA GLN A 150 -0.56 10.49 4.67
C GLN A 150 0.58 9.71 4.03
N PHE A 151 0.29 8.88 3.04
CA PHE A 151 1.31 8.24 2.20
C PHE A 151 1.96 9.33 1.31
N ARG A 152 3.26 9.63 1.49
CA ARG A 152 3.93 10.82 0.90
C ARG A 152 4.71 10.60 -0.41
N SER A 153 5.01 9.36 -0.85
CA SER A 153 5.91 9.14 -1.99
C SER A 153 5.50 8.03 -2.98
N GLU A 154 4.36 7.38 -2.78
CA GLU A 154 3.81 6.32 -3.65
C GLU A 154 2.32 6.59 -3.90
N SER A 155 1.95 7.87 -4.02
CA SER A 155 0.57 8.34 -3.94
C SER A 155 -0.33 7.74 -5.03
N GLU A 156 0.19 7.51 -6.24
CA GLU A 156 -0.57 6.89 -7.32
C GLU A 156 -0.70 5.38 -7.12
N SER A 157 0.39 4.69 -6.78
CA SER A 157 0.44 3.26 -6.49
C SER A 157 -0.48 2.85 -5.34
N SER A 158 -0.33 3.52 -4.20
CA SER A 158 -1.13 3.25 -3.00
C SER A 158 -2.60 3.55 -3.24
N LEU A 159 -2.89 4.61 -4.01
CA LEU A 159 -4.27 4.96 -4.38
C LEU A 159 -4.87 3.91 -5.31
N LEU A 160 -4.16 3.53 -6.37
CA LEU A 160 -4.60 2.55 -7.35
C LEU A 160 -4.88 1.20 -6.69
N MET A 161 -3.99 0.75 -5.81
CA MET A 161 -4.19 -0.50 -5.07
C MET A 161 -5.35 -0.42 -4.08
N SER A 162 -5.46 0.68 -3.32
CA SER A 162 -6.57 0.85 -2.38
C SER A 162 -7.92 0.86 -3.12
N ALA A 163 -8.01 1.59 -4.23
CA ALA A 163 -9.20 1.61 -5.06
C ALA A 163 -9.47 0.25 -5.74
N SER A 164 -8.44 -0.48 -6.17
CA SER A 164 -8.58 -1.83 -6.73
C SER A 164 -9.17 -2.82 -5.72
N ILE A 165 -8.64 -2.85 -4.49
CA ILE A 165 -9.18 -3.68 -3.40
C ILE A 165 -10.62 -3.27 -3.10
N TRP A 166 -10.88 -1.96 -2.98
CA TRP A 166 -12.21 -1.45 -2.69
C TRP A 166 -13.21 -1.90 -3.75
N ASN A 167 -12.96 -1.56 -5.02
CA ASN A 167 -13.80 -1.92 -6.16
C ASN A 167 -14.03 -3.44 -6.26
N GLY A 168 -12.99 -4.26 -6.05
CA GLY A 168 -13.12 -5.71 -6.06
C GLY A 168 -14.06 -6.25 -4.99
N LYS A 169 -13.97 -5.71 -3.75
CA LYS A 169 -14.75 -6.16 -2.60
C LYS A 169 -16.18 -5.61 -2.57
N THR A 170 -16.38 -4.36 -2.98
CA THR A 170 -17.69 -3.70 -2.96
C THR A 170 -18.44 -3.80 -4.27
N ARG A 171 -17.79 -4.30 -5.34
CA ARG A 171 -18.31 -4.29 -6.72
C ARG A 171 -18.67 -2.87 -7.21
N THR A 172 -17.97 -1.85 -6.72
CA THR A 172 -18.10 -0.46 -7.17
C THR A 172 -17.09 -0.15 -8.28
N ASP A 173 -17.38 0.86 -9.11
CA ASP A 173 -16.45 1.36 -10.11
C ASP A 173 -15.94 2.75 -9.73
N ILE A 174 -15.08 2.81 -8.70
CA ILE A 174 -14.32 4.04 -8.44
C ILE A 174 -13.28 4.15 -9.56
N SER A 175 -13.46 5.13 -10.44
CA SER A 175 -12.56 5.40 -11.56
C SER A 175 -11.11 5.47 -11.07
N LEU A 176 -10.29 4.55 -11.59
CA LEU A 176 -8.85 4.56 -11.39
C LEU A 176 -8.24 5.58 -12.36
N PRO A 177 -7.32 6.46 -11.92
CA PRO A 177 -6.71 7.49 -12.77
C PRO A 177 -6.03 6.96 -14.05
N ARG A 178 -5.79 5.65 -14.13
CA ARG A 178 -5.28 4.93 -15.30
C ARG A 178 -5.93 3.55 -15.34
N SER A 179 -6.94 3.36 -16.18
CA SER A 179 -7.60 2.07 -16.39
C SER A 179 -6.82 1.23 -17.41
N GLY A 180 -6.68 -0.08 -17.13
CA GLY A 180 -6.12 -1.08 -18.06
C GLY A 180 -4.68 -1.52 -17.79
N HIS A 181 -4.37 -2.76 -18.19
CA HIS A 181 -3.05 -3.40 -18.02
C HIS A 181 -1.93 -2.67 -18.76
N ALA A 182 -2.22 -2.13 -19.95
CA ALA A 182 -1.28 -1.33 -20.74
C ALA A 182 -0.77 -0.08 -20.00
N ASN A 183 -1.58 0.48 -19.10
CA ASN A 183 -1.24 1.67 -18.31
C ASN A 183 -0.93 1.35 -16.85
N LEU A 184 -0.77 0.07 -16.49
CA LEU A 184 -0.46 -0.34 -15.13
C LEU A 184 0.89 0.28 -14.71
N PRO A 185 0.91 1.16 -13.70
CA PRO A 185 2.17 1.55 -13.08
C PRO A 185 2.77 0.31 -12.40
N LEU A 186 3.83 -0.26 -12.97
CA LEU A 186 4.52 -1.42 -12.39
C LEU A 186 5.14 -1.09 -11.02
N SER A 187 5.44 0.18 -10.78
CA SER A 187 5.79 0.73 -9.47
C SER A 187 4.63 0.68 -8.45
N ALA A 188 3.42 0.32 -8.87
CA ALA A 188 2.32 0.02 -7.97
C ALA A 188 2.32 -1.41 -7.49
N ILE A 189 3.02 -2.32 -8.17
CA ILE A 189 3.22 -3.66 -7.67
C ILE A 189 4.28 -3.57 -6.57
N GLY A 190 4.02 -4.18 -5.41
CA GLY A 190 5.00 -4.23 -4.33
C GLY A 190 6.33 -4.83 -4.80
N HIS A 191 7.44 -4.44 -4.19
CA HIS A 191 8.78 -4.90 -4.61
C HIS A 191 8.86 -6.43 -4.74
N ASP A 192 8.51 -7.16 -3.69
CA ASP A 192 8.54 -8.63 -3.66
C ASP A 192 7.63 -9.22 -4.75
N ASP A 193 6.42 -8.68 -4.92
CA ASP A 193 5.46 -9.14 -5.91
C ASP A 193 5.91 -8.85 -7.35
N LEU A 194 6.59 -7.73 -7.57
CA LEU A 194 7.16 -7.37 -8.87
C LEU A 194 8.33 -8.29 -9.22
N GLU A 195 9.13 -8.69 -8.22
CA GLU A 195 10.17 -9.69 -8.40
C GLU A 195 9.59 -11.02 -8.88
N ASP A 196 8.57 -11.52 -8.18
CA ASP A 196 7.89 -12.76 -8.54
C ASP A 196 7.36 -12.72 -9.98
N ILE A 197 6.71 -11.62 -10.40
CA ILE A 197 6.18 -11.47 -11.76
C ILE A 197 7.28 -11.47 -12.82
N VAL A 198 8.38 -10.75 -12.59
CA VAL A 198 9.53 -10.76 -13.52
C VAL A 198 10.12 -12.16 -13.61
N LEU A 199 10.23 -12.87 -12.48
CA LEU A 199 10.73 -14.24 -12.45
C LEU A 199 9.77 -15.22 -13.16
N PHE A 200 8.46 -15.01 -13.07
CA PHE A 200 7.47 -15.77 -13.84
C PHE A 200 7.62 -15.51 -15.34
N PHE A 201 7.80 -14.25 -15.75
CA PHE A 201 8.06 -13.90 -17.15
C PHE A 201 9.32 -14.60 -17.70
N ILE A 202 10.43 -14.53 -16.96
CA ILE A 202 11.70 -15.17 -17.34
C ILE A 202 11.53 -16.69 -17.51
N GLN A 203 10.76 -17.34 -16.64
CA GLN A 203 10.47 -18.77 -16.74
C GLN A 203 9.54 -19.11 -17.91
N ALA A 204 8.43 -18.37 -18.03
CA ALA A 204 7.36 -18.66 -18.98
C ALA A 204 7.77 -18.31 -20.42
N GLU A 205 8.36 -17.14 -20.64
CA GLU A 205 8.67 -16.63 -21.98
C GLU A 205 10.10 -16.92 -22.39
N LEU A 206 11.07 -16.78 -21.46
CA LEU A 206 12.50 -16.90 -21.79
C LEU A 206 13.09 -18.29 -21.49
N LYS A 207 12.35 -19.16 -20.81
CA LYS A 207 12.73 -20.55 -20.46
C LYS A 207 13.98 -20.66 -19.58
N TRP A 208 14.16 -19.69 -18.67
CA TRP A 208 15.18 -19.74 -17.62
C TRP A 208 14.53 -20.01 -16.26
N TYR A 209 15.03 -20.99 -15.52
CA TYR A 209 14.39 -21.52 -14.31
C TYR A 209 15.12 -21.11 -13.04
N ILE A 210 14.36 -20.83 -11.98
CA ILE A 210 14.90 -20.37 -10.70
C ILE A 210 15.57 -21.53 -9.96
N SER A 211 16.80 -21.32 -9.49
CA SER A 211 17.44 -22.18 -8.51
C SER A 211 17.09 -21.70 -7.10
N VAL A 212 15.99 -22.19 -6.51
CA VAL A 212 15.44 -21.70 -5.22
C VAL A 212 16.47 -21.64 -4.08
N SER A 213 17.38 -22.62 -4.02
CA SER A 213 18.46 -22.68 -3.01
C SER A 213 19.41 -21.46 -3.01
N SER A 214 19.41 -20.69 -4.10
CA SER A 214 20.25 -19.51 -4.30
C SER A 214 19.55 -18.18 -4.01
N ALA A 215 18.23 -18.18 -3.83
CA ALA A 215 17.42 -17.01 -3.50
C ALA A 215 17.56 -16.66 -1.99
N LYS A 216 18.79 -16.44 -1.53
CA LYS A 216 19.11 -16.08 -0.14
C LYS A 216 19.48 -14.60 -0.06
N ARG A 217 19.01 -13.92 0.99
CA ARG A 217 19.20 -12.48 1.30
C ARG A 217 20.66 -11.97 1.30
N SER A 218 21.66 -12.84 1.15
CA SER A 218 23.08 -12.53 1.35
C SER A 218 23.92 -12.47 0.06
N THR A 219 23.31 -12.40 -1.14
CA THR A 219 24.05 -12.24 -2.40
C THR A 219 23.93 -10.79 -2.88
N PRO A 220 24.97 -9.94 -2.76
CA PRO A 220 24.82 -8.48 -2.90
C PRO A 220 24.47 -7.94 -4.30
N LEU A 221 24.38 -8.79 -5.33
CA LEU A 221 24.36 -8.39 -6.74
C LEU A 221 23.22 -9.00 -7.56
N THR A 222 22.39 -9.87 -6.96
CA THR A 222 21.38 -10.67 -7.69
C THR A 222 20.27 -11.14 -6.77
N GLU A 223 19.02 -11.18 -7.25
CA GLU A 223 17.89 -11.75 -6.49
C GLU A 223 17.97 -13.29 -6.41
N CYS A 224 18.35 -13.93 -7.52
CA CYS A 224 18.58 -15.38 -7.56
C CYS A 224 19.46 -15.83 -8.73
N VAL A 225 19.91 -17.08 -8.67
CA VAL A 225 20.56 -17.78 -9.79
C VAL A 225 19.51 -18.47 -10.66
N LEU A 226 19.68 -18.34 -11.96
CA LEU A 226 18.86 -18.98 -12.99
C LEU A 226 19.64 -20.08 -13.71
N ARG A 227 18.92 -21.08 -14.20
CA ARG A 227 19.43 -22.19 -15.00
C ARG A 227 18.65 -22.30 -16.30
N HIS A 228 19.36 -22.54 -17.39
CA HIS A 228 18.76 -22.95 -18.65
C HIS A 228 18.95 -24.46 -18.84
N MET A 229 18.07 -25.09 -19.61
CA MET A 229 18.07 -26.56 -19.81
C MET A 229 19.33 -27.08 -20.51
N ASP A 230 20.07 -26.21 -21.21
CA ASP A 230 21.34 -26.55 -21.85
C ASP A 230 22.55 -26.43 -20.90
N GLY A 231 22.33 -26.22 -19.61
CA GLY A 231 23.37 -26.13 -18.59
C GLY A 231 23.91 -24.72 -18.35
N ARG A 232 23.50 -23.72 -19.14
CA ARG A 232 23.90 -22.33 -18.91
C ARG A 232 23.41 -21.78 -17.58
N ARG A 233 24.17 -20.83 -17.04
CA ARG A 233 23.93 -20.14 -15.78
C ARG A 233 23.61 -18.68 -16.02
N GLY A 234 22.54 -18.22 -15.40
CA GLY A 234 22.13 -16.83 -15.46
C GLY A 234 21.96 -16.23 -14.07
N TYR A 235 21.95 -14.91 -14.01
CA TYR A 235 21.58 -14.13 -12.85
C TYR A 235 20.48 -13.14 -13.22
N VAL A 236 19.75 -12.66 -12.23
CA VAL A 236 18.73 -11.62 -12.40
C VAL A 236 18.88 -10.56 -11.32
N GLN A 237 18.74 -9.30 -11.74
CA GLN A 237 18.64 -8.15 -10.84
C GLN A 237 17.36 -7.39 -11.18
N ILE A 238 16.58 -7.10 -10.15
CA ILE A 238 15.32 -6.38 -10.26
C ILE A 238 15.48 -5.09 -9.45
N LYS A 239 15.03 -3.97 -10.00
CA LYS A 239 15.03 -2.67 -9.31
C LYS A 239 13.60 -2.19 -9.21
N SER A 240 13.14 -1.93 -7.98
CA SER A 240 11.75 -1.54 -7.67
C SER A 240 11.60 -0.06 -7.32
N GLY A 241 12.49 0.83 -7.78
CA GLY A 241 12.50 2.23 -7.36
C GLY A 241 13.07 3.24 -8.37
N HIS A 242 13.22 4.49 -7.93
CA HIS A 242 13.62 5.64 -8.78
C HIS A 242 15.09 5.66 -9.23
N SER A 243 15.91 4.69 -8.80
CA SER A 243 17.30 4.60 -9.23
C SER A 243 17.38 4.01 -10.63
N LYS A 244 17.34 4.87 -11.65
CA LYS A 244 17.56 4.48 -13.04
C LYS A 244 18.90 3.80 -13.19
N MET A 245 18.94 2.64 -13.83
CA MET A 245 20.18 2.07 -14.34
C MET A 245 20.15 2.10 -15.86
N THR A 246 21.15 2.66 -16.52
CA THR A 246 21.30 2.54 -17.98
C THR A 246 21.99 1.22 -18.30
N THR A 247 21.49 0.43 -19.26
CA THR A 247 22.05 -0.89 -19.63
C THR A 247 23.55 -0.82 -19.92
N SER A 248 24.02 0.26 -20.52
CA SER A 248 25.44 0.50 -20.85
C SER A 248 26.37 0.64 -19.64
N LEU A 249 25.83 0.94 -18.45
CA LEU A 249 26.59 1.13 -17.22
C LEU A 249 26.63 -0.14 -16.35
N VAL A 250 25.81 -1.14 -16.67
CA VAL A 250 25.69 -2.36 -15.86
C VAL A 250 26.67 -3.39 -16.35
N LYS A 251 27.68 -3.68 -15.53
CA LYS A 251 28.63 -4.76 -15.80
C LYS A 251 28.01 -6.09 -15.36
N ALA A 252 27.67 -6.94 -16.32
CA ALA A 252 27.31 -8.32 -16.04
C ALA A 252 28.44 -9.01 -15.25
N PRO A 253 28.10 -9.83 -14.24
CA PRO A 253 29.09 -10.69 -13.60
C PRO A 253 29.81 -11.57 -14.63
N THR A 254 31.10 -11.81 -14.41
CA THR A 254 31.92 -12.52 -15.38
C THR A 254 31.62 -14.02 -15.43
N ASP A 255 31.07 -14.57 -14.35
CA ASP A 255 30.82 -15.99 -14.09
C ASP A 255 29.43 -16.48 -14.55
N VAL A 256 28.73 -15.69 -15.36
CA VAL A 256 27.43 -16.06 -15.95
C VAL A 256 27.44 -15.99 -17.47
N ASP A 257 26.52 -16.74 -18.08
CA ASP A 257 26.23 -16.72 -19.51
C ASP A 257 25.28 -15.57 -19.86
N ILE A 258 24.37 -15.24 -18.94
CA ILE A 258 23.38 -14.17 -19.10
C ILE A 258 23.11 -13.45 -17.78
N PHE A 259 22.84 -12.14 -17.87
CA PHE A 259 22.44 -11.30 -16.75
C PHE A 259 21.14 -10.57 -17.11
N PHE A 260 20.04 -10.99 -16.51
CA PHE A 260 18.75 -10.34 -16.67
C PHE A 260 18.64 -9.11 -15.79
N LEU A 261 18.08 -8.04 -16.33
CA LEU A 261 17.89 -6.80 -15.62
C LEU A 261 16.48 -6.26 -15.87
N PHE A 262 15.80 -5.85 -14.81
CA PHE A 262 14.51 -5.17 -14.92
C PHE A 262 14.47 -3.87 -14.10
N ASP A 263 13.95 -2.82 -14.72
CA ASP A 263 13.67 -1.51 -14.13
C ASP A 263 12.32 -1.01 -14.68
N PRO A 264 11.32 -0.71 -13.82
CA PRO A 264 9.97 -0.31 -14.27
C PRO A 264 9.93 1.02 -15.03
N SER A 265 10.99 1.83 -14.96
CA SER A 265 11.11 3.10 -15.70
C SER A 265 11.59 2.93 -17.15
N GLU A 266 12.05 1.74 -17.52
CA GLU A 266 12.66 1.43 -18.80
C GLU A 266 11.65 0.66 -19.66
N ASN A 267 11.09 1.34 -20.67
CA ASN A 267 9.94 0.78 -21.40
C ASN A 267 10.32 -0.31 -22.41
N GLU A 268 11.49 -0.18 -23.04
CA GLU A 268 11.96 -1.07 -24.09
C GLU A 268 13.03 -2.04 -23.57
N GLY A 269 12.95 -3.29 -24.03
CA GLY A 269 13.97 -4.30 -23.77
C GLY A 269 15.22 -4.07 -24.62
N SER A 270 16.35 -4.61 -24.19
CA SER A 270 17.60 -4.59 -24.99
C SER A 270 18.52 -5.73 -24.62
N ILE A 271 19.37 -6.15 -25.56
CA ILE A 271 20.40 -7.15 -25.34
C ILE A 271 21.75 -6.54 -25.72
N ILE A 272 22.67 -6.42 -24.75
CA ILE A 272 24.03 -5.91 -24.95
C ILE A 272 25.01 -6.87 -24.30
N GLY A 273 25.77 -7.60 -25.14
CA GLY A 273 26.68 -8.64 -24.66
C GLY A 273 25.93 -9.71 -23.87
N LYS A 274 26.28 -9.88 -22.59
CA LYS A 274 25.62 -10.82 -21.67
C LYS A 274 24.39 -10.23 -20.95
N VAL A 275 24.12 -8.94 -21.09
CA VAL A 275 23.02 -8.28 -20.37
C VAL A 275 21.75 -8.32 -21.21
N HIS A 276 20.69 -8.90 -20.67
CA HIS A 276 19.34 -8.86 -21.24
C HIS A 276 18.45 -8.00 -20.35
N ARG A 277 18.14 -6.80 -20.79
CA ARG A 277 17.16 -5.93 -20.15
C ARG A 277 15.75 -6.31 -20.58
N ILE A 278 14.90 -6.58 -19.60
CA ILE A 278 13.48 -6.79 -19.78
C ILE A 278 12.79 -5.42 -19.77
N GLY A 279 12.00 -5.11 -20.79
CA GLY A 279 11.25 -3.87 -20.93
C GLY A 279 9.94 -3.87 -20.13
N ALA A 280 9.54 -2.72 -19.60
CA ALA A 280 8.26 -2.59 -18.90
C ALA A 280 7.05 -2.86 -19.83
N ALA A 281 7.15 -2.56 -21.12
CA ALA A 281 6.07 -2.82 -22.08
C ALA A 281 5.80 -4.32 -22.28
N GLU A 282 6.85 -5.12 -22.44
CA GLU A 282 6.70 -6.58 -22.59
C GLU A 282 6.19 -7.24 -21.30
N LEU A 283 6.64 -6.75 -20.14
CA LEU A 283 6.13 -7.26 -18.87
C LEU A 283 4.64 -6.94 -18.68
N ARG A 284 4.19 -5.73 -19.06
CA ARG A 284 2.75 -5.39 -19.05
C ARG A 284 1.95 -6.27 -19.98
N ALA A 285 2.44 -6.53 -21.20
CA ALA A 285 1.78 -7.41 -22.16
C ALA A 285 1.72 -8.87 -21.66
N PHE A 286 2.73 -9.33 -20.94
CA PHE A 286 2.72 -10.63 -20.27
C PHE A 286 1.66 -10.69 -19.15
N ILE A 287 1.62 -9.68 -18.29
CA ILE A 287 0.62 -9.56 -17.21
C ILE A 287 -0.79 -9.53 -17.79
N GLU A 288 -1.01 -8.79 -18.88
CA GLU A 288 -2.30 -8.70 -19.56
C GLU A 288 -2.79 -10.07 -20.04
N LYS A 289 -1.90 -10.91 -20.60
CA LYS A 289 -2.22 -12.29 -20.98
C LYS A 289 -2.41 -13.22 -19.79
N GLN A 290 -1.81 -12.89 -18.64
CA GLN A 290 -1.76 -13.72 -17.44
C GLN A 290 -2.21 -12.94 -16.20
N PRO A 291 -3.44 -12.39 -16.17
CA PRO A 291 -3.88 -11.47 -15.10
C PRO A 291 -3.89 -12.15 -13.73
N TYR A 292 -4.01 -13.48 -13.68
CA TYR A 292 -3.97 -14.25 -12.44
C TYR A 292 -2.60 -14.30 -11.75
N LEU A 293 -1.52 -13.88 -12.43
CA LEU A 293 -0.20 -13.70 -11.82
C LEU A 293 -0.09 -12.38 -11.04
N LEU A 294 -1.06 -11.46 -11.20
CA LEU A 294 -1.11 -10.28 -10.35
C LEU A 294 -1.43 -10.65 -8.90
N PRO A 295 -0.85 -9.92 -7.93
CA PRO A 295 -1.11 -10.14 -6.52
C PRO A 295 -2.61 -10.03 -6.20
N PRO A 296 -3.08 -10.74 -5.15
CA PRO A 296 -4.49 -10.70 -4.77
C PRO A 296 -5.05 -9.29 -4.53
N TYR A 297 -4.21 -8.33 -4.11
CA TYR A 297 -4.63 -6.94 -3.90
C TYR A 297 -4.86 -6.12 -5.18
N MET A 298 -4.51 -6.66 -6.35
CA MET A 298 -4.81 -6.07 -7.66
C MET A 298 -6.12 -6.65 -8.26
N GLU A 299 -7.05 -7.05 -7.39
CA GLU A 299 -8.27 -7.78 -7.73
C GLU A 299 -9.15 -7.09 -8.81
N ALA A 300 -9.29 -5.76 -8.81
CA ALA A 300 -10.09 -5.07 -9.83
C ALA A 300 -9.49 -5.18 -11.25
N LEU A 301 -8.16 -5.16 -11.37
CA LEU A 301 -7.48 -5.33 -12.66
C LEU A 301 -7.67 -6.76 -13.19
N ARG A 302 -7.72 -7.75 -12.28
CA ARG A 302 -8.03 -9.14 -12.63
C ARG A 302 -9.46 -9.32 -13.14
N TYR A 303 -10.42 -8.56 -12.61
CA TYR A 303 -11.82 -8.65 -13.03
C TYR A 303 -12.14 -7.92 -14.33
N GLN A 304 -11.46 -6.81 -14.66
CA GLN A 304 -11.67 -6.10 -15.93
C GLN A 304 -11.46 -7.05 -17.13
N HIS A 305 -10.45 -7.93 -17.08
CA HIS A 305 -10.21 -8.95 -18.11
C HIS A 305 -11.34 -10.00 -18.25
N LYS A 306 -12.12 -10.28 -17.19
CA LYS A 306 -13.25 -11.23 -17.30
C LYS A 306 -14.42 -10.67 -18.10
N ASN A 307 -14.60 -9.35 -18.10
CA ASN A 307 -15.69 -8.69 -18.80
C ASN A 307 -15.33 -8.33 -20.25
N ASP A 308 -14.05 -8.12 -20.54
CA ASP A 308 -13.56 -7.85 -21.91
C ASP A 308 -13.42 -9.13 -22.76
N GLY A 309 -13.51 -10.32 -22.14
CA GLY A 309 -13.42 -11.63 -22.80
C GLY A 309 -14.77 -12.35 -22.94
N SER A 310 -15.87 -11.63 -22.78
CA SER A 310 -17.25 -12.14 -22.92
C SER A 310 -17.98 -11.53 -24.12
N ASP A 311 -17.29 -11.50 -25.26
CA ASP A 311 -17.87 -11.38 -26.61
C ASP A 311 -17.50 -12.61 -27.45
#